data_AF-E0SA29-F1
#
_entry.id   AF-E0SA29-F1
#
_cell.length_a   1.000
_cell.length_b   1.000
_cell.length_c   1.000
_cell.angle_alpha   90.00
_cell.angle_beta   90.00
_cell.angle_gamma   90.00
#
_symmetry.space_group_name_H-M   'P 1'
#
loop_
_entity.id
_entity.type
_entity.pdbx_description
1 polymer ?
#
loop_
_entity_poly.entity_id
_entity_poly.type
_entity_poly.pdbx_seq_one_letter_code
_entity_poly.pdbx_strand_id
1 'polypeptide(L)'
;MTPSYFISTKCCMVPHIPDAKSISSTNKNIKIYVDDILYKDSAYDGGFDLPIREFCAISDIKTCLGFRNKPSVLVSKRGHYKLNKERYEGLLEVWRPDYHADFETGKIIIEGNELIEPKDTRDFVELLNSGHLLFGTEFINTLVEQGMMLALEGCRLDVL
;
A
#
# COMPACT_ATOMS: atom_id res chain seq x y z
N MET A 1 -9.17 -19.93 9.94
CA MET A 1 -8.63 -19.13 8.82
C MET A 1 -7.35 -18.48 9.28
N THR A 2 -6.32 -18.43 8.43
CA THR A 2 -5.02 -17.83 8.76
C THR A 2 -5.02 -16.36 8.36
N PRO A 3 -4.55 -15.41 9.20
CA PRO A 3 -4.46 -14.00 8.82
C PRO A 3 -3.62 -13.79 7.56
N SER A 4 -4.03 -12.85 6.71
CA SER A 4 -3.30 -12.46 5.48
C SER A 4 -2.95 -10.98 5.53
N TYR A 5 -1.83 -10.59 4.91
CA TYR A 5 -1.32 -9.22 4.98
C TYR A 5 -0.69 -8.77 3.67
N PHE A 6 -0.76 -7.46 3.44
CA PHE A 6 -0.10 -6.78 2.33
C PHE A 6 1.09 -5.98 2.86
N ILE A 7 2.23 -6.07 2.19
CA ILE A 7 3.39 -5.25 2.55
C ILE A 7 3.14 -3.83 1.99
N SER A 8 3.00 -2.85 2.88
CA SER A 8 3.01 -1.43 2.53
C SER A 8 4.47 -0.98 2.42
N THR A 9 4.86 -0.33 1.32
CA THR A 9 6.23 0.18 1.16
C THR A 9 6.20 1.69 0.91
N LYS A 10 6.88 2.46 1.77
CA LYS A 10 6.99 3.93 1.65
C LYS A 10 7.87 4.42 0.50
N CYS A 11 8.57 3.50 -0.14
CA CYS A 11 9.57 3.77 -1.17
C CYS A 11 9.46 2.75 -2.31
N CYS A 12 8.25 2.24 -2.58
CA CYS A 12 7.86 1.37 -3.70
C CYS A 12 9.08 0.84 -4.44
N MET A 13 9.53 -0.38 -4.09
CA MET A 13 10.72 -1.05 -4.63
C MET A 13 11.36 -0.31 -5.80
N VAL A 14 12.59 0.18 -5.62
CA VAL A 14 13.29 0.99 -6.63
C VAL A 14 13.07 0.37 -8.01
N PRO A 15 12.45 1.10 -8.97
CA PRO A 15 12.20 0.57 -10.29
C PRO A 15 13.48 -0.06 -10.84
N HIS A 16 13.39 -1.33 -11.24
CA HIS A 16 14.47 -2.11 -11.85
C HIS A 16 15.63 -2.62 -10.96
N ILE A 17 15.49 -2.76 -9.63
CA ILE A 17 16.64 -3.21 -8.79
C ILE A 17 16.52 -4.66 -8.28
N PRO A 18 15.37 -5.15 -7.76
CA PRO A 18 15.09 -6.60 -7.75
C PRO A 18 13.59 -6.98 -7.91
N ASP A 19 13.31 -8.15 -8.51
CA ASP A 19 11.96 -8.74 -8.52
C ASP A 19 11.51 -9.09 -7.09
N ALA A 20 10.35 -8.62 -6.65
CA ALA A 20 9.79 -8.90 -5.32
C ALA A 20 9.72 -10.40 -5.00
N LYS A 21 9.59 -11.26 -6.01
CA LYS A 21 9.62 -12.71 -5.83
C LYS A 21 10.98 -13.27 -5.46
N SER A 22 12.06 -12.61 -5.89
CA SER A 22 13.42 -13.05 -5.58
C SER A 22 13.72 -13.02 -4.08
N ILE A 23 12.88 -12.33 -3.31
CA ILE A 23 12.95 -12.21 -1.86
C ILE A 23 11.74 -12.96 -1.27
N SER A 24 11.98 -14.12 -0.66
CA SER A 24 10.92 -15.00 -0.14
C SER A 24 10.02 -14.35 0.90
N SER A 25 10.55 -13.38 1.67
CA SER A 25 9.77 -12.59 2.64
C SER A 25 8.81 -11.59 2.00
N THR A 26 8.98 -11.25 0.72
CA THR A 26 8.15 -10.30 -0.04
C THR A 26 7.29 -10.98 -1.11
N ASN A 27 7.24 -12.31 -1.17
CA ASN A 27 6.29 -13.07 -1.99
C ASN A 27 4.86 -13.02 -1.42
N LYS A 28 4.36 -11.80 -1.24
CA LYS A 28 3.05 -11.47 -0.70
C LYS A 28 2.45 -10.37 -1.57
N ASN A 29 1.15 -10.20 -1.46
CA ASN A 29 0.50 -9.12 -2.18
C ASN A 29 1.05 -7.75 -1.69
N ILE A 30 1.17 -6.79 -2.60
CA ILE A 30 1.79 -5.49 -2.31
C ILE A 30 0.75 -4.38 -2.40
N LYS A 31 0.81 -3.45 -1.45
CA LYS A 31 0.10 -2.18 -1.52
C LYS A 31 1.04 -1.09 -2.02
N ILE A 32 0.60 -0.37 -3.06
CA ILE A 32 1.30 0.73 -3.70
C ILE A 32 0.49 2.01 -3.43
N TYR A 33 1.17 3.06 -2.99
CA TYR A 33 0.52 4.35 -2.78
C TYR A 33 0.47 5.16 -4.07
N VAL A 34 -0.71 5.64 -4.44
CA VAL A 34 -0.92 6.52 -5.60
C VAL A 34 -0.04 7.78 -5.48
N ASP A 35 0.13 8.28 -4.24
CA ASP A 35 0.97 9.42 -3.90
C ASP A 35 2.44 9.30 -4.34
N ASP A 36 2.96 8.07 -4.47
CA ASP A 36 4.35 7.81 -4.82
C ASP A 36 4.58 7.76 -6.35
N ILE A 37 3.51 7.52 -7.13
CA ILE A 37 3.57 7.33 -8.59
C ILE A 37 2.99 8.50 -9.38
N LEU A 38 2.00 9.19 -8.80
CA LEU A 38 1.29 10.29 -9.45
C LEU A 38 1.54 11.59 -8.70
N TYR A 39 2.26 12.47 -9.37
CA TYR A 39 2.52 13.84 -8.95
C TYR A 39 2.77 14.71 -10.19
N LYS A 40 2.87 16.02 -9.98
CA LYS A 40 3.09 16.97 -11.08
C LYS A 40 4.36 16.60 -11.87
N ASP A 41 4.26 16.52 -13.18
CA ASP A 41 5.36 16.15 -14.08
C ASP A 41 5.89 14.72 -13.86
N SER A 42 5.13 13.86 -13.18
CA SER A 42 5.39 12.40 -13.16
C SER A 42 5.14 11.80 -14.54
N ALA A 43 5.68 10.60 -14.80
CA ALA A 43 5.48 9.93 -16.08
C ALA A 43 3.98 9.79 -16.42
N TYR A 44 3.16 9.35 -15.47
CA TYR A 44 1.71 9.19 -15.67
C TYR A 44 0.97 10.53 -15.81
N ASP A 45 1.45 11.60 -15.19
CA ASP A 45 0.92 12.96 -15.43
C ASP A 45 1.19 13.40 -16.87
N GLY A 46 2.36 13.04 -17.42
CA GLY A 46 2.76 13.26 -18.81
C GLY A 46 2.14 12.30 -19.84
N GLY A 47 1.21 11.43 -19.45
CA GLY A 47 0.51 10.52 -20.36
C GLY A 47 1.19 9.16 -20.59
N PHE A 48 2.14 8.76 -19.73
CA PHE A 48 2.70 7.41 -19.74
C PHE A 48 1.60 6.36 -19.50
N ASP A 49 1.65 5.24 -20.22
CA ASP A 49 0.55 4.28 -20.34
C ASP A 49 0.92 2.85 -19.93
N LEU A 50 2.02 2.69 -19.19
CA LEU A 50 2.48 1.39 -18.73
C LEU A 50 1.60 0.86 -17.56
N PRO A 51 1.26 -0.44 -17.52
CA PRO A 51 0.59 -1.04 -16.36
C PRO A 51 1.45 -0.95 -15.09
N ILE A 52 0.81 -0.84 -13.92
CA ILE A 52 1.55 -0.56 -12.68
C ILE A 52 2.49 -1.70 -12.29
N ARG A 53 2.10 -2.95 -12.58
CA ARG A 53 2.93 -4.13 -12.35
C ARG A 53 4.22 -4.08 -13.15
N GLU A 54 4.13 -3.71 -14.42
CA GLU A 54 5.30 -3.57 -15.29
C GLU A 54 6.19 -2.40 -14.84
N PHE A 55 5.58 -1.26 -14.49
CA PHE A 55 6.29 -0.11 -13.95
C PHE A 55 7.07 -0.42 -12.67
N CYS A 56 6.51 -1.22 -11.78
CA CYS A 56 7.14 -1.63 -10.54
C CYS A 56 7.97 -2.93 -10.66
N ALA A 57 8.12 -3.49 -11.87
CA ALA A 57 8.77 -4.79 -12.10
C ALA A 57 8.24 -5.93 -11.19
N ILE A 58 6.92 -5.97 -11.02
CA ILE A 58 6.20 -6.94 -10.19
C ILE A 58 5.61 -8.04 -11.08
N SER A 59 6.00 -9.30 -10.83
CA SER A 59 5.46 -10.47 -11.53
C SER A 59 4.64 -11.36 -10.58
N ASP A 60 3.54 -11.95 -11.04
CA ASP A 60 2.61 -12.93 -10.40
C ASP A 60 2.12 -12.72 -8.95
N ILE A 61 2.36 -11.58 -8.31
CA ILE A 61 1.75 -11.22 -7.03
C ILE A 61 0.63 -10.18 -7.23
N LYS A 62 -0.41 -10.22 -6.38
CA LYS A 62 -1.50 -9.24 -6.48
C LYS A 62 -1.03 -7.87 -6.00
N THR A 63 -1.52 -6.85 -6.67
CA THR A 63 -1.22 -5.44 -6.44
C THR A 63 -2.47 -4.71 -6.00
N CYS A 64 -2.34 -3.87 -4.98
CA CYS A 64 -3.40 -3.01 -4.52
C CYS A 64 -2.96 -1.54 -4.56
N LEU A 65 -3.77 -0.67 -5.15
CA LEU A 65 -3.55 0.77 -5.07
C LEU A 65 -4.31 1.39 -3.91
N GLY A 66 -3.61 2.18 -3.10
CA GLY A 66 -4.20 2.95 -2.01
C GLY A 66 -3.73 4.39 -1.97
N PHE A 67 -4.38 5.19 -1.16
CA PHE A 67 -3.95 6.56 -0.88
C PHE A 67 -3.25 6.60 0.48
N ARG A 68 -2.23 7.45 0.62
CA ARG A 68 -1.60 7.68 1.92
C ARG A 68 -2.51 8.48 2.84
N ASN A 69 -3.23 9.43 2.25
CA ASN A 69 -4.19 10.31 2.92
C ASN A 69 -5.52 10.33 2.15
N LYS A 70 -6.12 11.52 2.01
CA LYS A 70 -7.37 11.70 1.28
C LYS A 70 -7.13 11.59 -0.23
N PRO A 71 -7.98 10.86 -0.98
CA PRO A 71 -7.82 10.65 -2.43
C PRO A 71 -7.72 11.93 -3.25
N SER A 72 -8.42 13.00 -2.83
CA SER A 72 -8.49 14.27 -3.58
C SER A 72 -7.20 15.08 -3.57
N VAL A 73 -6.28 14.83 -2.62
CA VAL A 73 -5.02 15.55 -2.51
C VAL A 73 -3.90 14.56 -2.18
N LEU A 74 -3.11 14.22 -3.19
CA LEU A 74 -1.95 13.36 -3.05
C LEU A 74 -0.77 14.16 -2.49
N VAL A 75 -0.13 13.61 -1.48
CA VAL A 75 1.01 14.25 -0.81
C VAL A 75 2.29 13.59 -1.31
N SER A 76 2.93 14.22 -2.29
CA SER A 76 4.22 13.79 -2.82
C SER A 76 5.37 14.68 -2.32
N LYS A 77 6.61 14.18 -2.38
CA LYS A 77 7.81 14.99 -2.12
C LYS A 77 7.97 16.18 -3.08
N ARG A 78 7.31 16.15 -4.25
CA ARG A 78 7.34 17.23 -5.26
C ARG A 78 6.17 18.21 -5.14
N GLY A 79 5.41 18.12 -4.06
CA GLY A 79 4.26 18.98 -3.78
C GLY A 79 2.93 18.24 -3.86
N HIS A 80 1.87 18.94 -3.47
CA HIS A 80 0.51 18.40 -3.47
C HIS A 80 -0.04 18.31 -4.89
N TYR A 81 -0.62 17.16 -5.23
CA TYR A 81 -1.28 16.94 -6.51
C TYR A 81 -2.78 16.79 -6.28
N LYS A 82 -3.58 17.63 -6.95
CA LYS A 82 -5.04 17.51 -6.90
C LYS A 82 -5.49 16.47 -7.89
N LEU A 83 -6.01 15.37 -7.38
CA LEU A 83 -6.59 14.30 -8.18
C LEU A 83 -8.12 14.45 -8.14
N ASN A 84 -8.76 14.32 -9.30
CA ASN A 84 -10.22 14.22 -9.38
C ASN A 84 -10.62 12.78 -9.73
N LYS A 85 -11.90 12.46 -9.53
CA LYS A 85 -12.41 11.10 -9.71
C LYS A 85 -12.26 10.61 -11.15
N GLU A 86 -12.63 11.43 -12.13
CA GLU A 86 -12.54 11.09 -13.56
C GLU A 86 -11.10 10.74 -13.97
N ARG A 87 -10.12 11.52 -13.50
CA ARG A 87 -8.70 11.24 -13.75
C ARG A 87 -8.26 9.96 -13.06
N TYR A 88 -8.69 9.71 -11.83
CA TYR A 88 -8.36 8.48 -11.13
C TYR A 88 -8.93 7.25 -11.85
N GLU A 89 -10.20 7.30 -12.28
CA GLU A 89 -10.84 6.23 -13.06
C GLU A 89 -10.09 5.97 -14.37
N GLY A 90 -9.73 7.01 -15.12
CA GLY A 90 -8.92 6.87 -16.33
C GLY A 90 -7.52 6.30 -16.06
N LEU A 91 -6.90 6.60 -14.92
CA LEU A 91 -5.62 6.00 -14.52
C LEU A 91 -5.77 4.52 -14.14
N LEU A 92 -6.90 4.10 -13.58
CA LEU A 92 -7.13 2.68 -13.26
C LEU A 92 -7.21 1.80 -14.52
N GLU A 93 -7.73 2.34 -15.64
CA GLU A 93 -7.76 1.63 -16.94
C GLU A 93 -6.35 1.35 -17.50
N VAL A 94 -5.42 2.25 -17.21
CA VAL A 94 -4.00 2.15 -17.58
C VAL A 94 -3.25 1.26 -16.60
N TRP A 95 -3.33 1.58 -15.31
CA TRP A 95 -2.56 0.91 -14.25
C TRP A 95 -2.96 -0.54 -14.05
N ARG A 96 -4.25 -0.87 -14.22
CA ARG A 96 -4.81 -2.22 -14.11
C ARG A 96 -4.36 -2.97 -12.85
N PRO A 97 -4.54 -2.41 -11.63
CA PRO A 97 -4.26 -3.14 -10.40
C PRO A 97 -5.31 -4.23 -10.14
N ASP A 98 -5.00 -5.20 -9.28
CA ASP A 98 -5.97 -6.22 -8.87
C ASP A 98 -7.04 -5.67 -7.94
N TYR A 99 -6.63 -4.73 -7.09
CA TYR A 99 -7.48 -4.05 -6.13
C TYR A 99 -7.13 -2.57 -6.10
N HIS A 100 -8.09 -1.72 -5.78
CA HIS A 100 -7.84 -0.29 -5.66
C HIS A 100 -8.74 0.32 -4.59
N ALA A 101 -8.31 1.44 -4.04
CA ALA A 101 -9.11 2.23 -3.14
C ALA A 101 -10.30 2.84 -3.88
N ASP A 102 -11.44 2.90 -3.21
CA ASP A 102 -12.56 3.75 -3.62
C ASP A 102 -12.16 5.23 -3.48
N PHE A 103 -12.49 6.04 -4.48
CA PHE A 103 -12.04 7.43 -4.53
C PHE A 103 -12.73 8.33 -3.49
N GLU A 104 -13.95 8.02 -3.09
CA GLU A 104 -14.68 8.84 -2.13
C GLU A 104 -14.27 8.53 -0.69
N THR A 105 -14.11 7.25 -0.39
CA THR A 105 -13.87 6.75 0.96
C THR A 105 -12.41 6.46 1.27
N GLY A 106 -11.58 6.25 0.25
CA GLY A 106 -10.20 5.77 0.38
C GLY A 106 -10.08 4.31 0.82
N LYS A 107 -11.20 3.61 1.03
CA LYS A 107 -11.23 2.22 1.50
C LYS A 107 -10.91 1.26 0.38
N ILE A 108 -10.25 0.16 0.72
CA ILE A 108 -9.95 -0.94 -0.20
C ILE A 108 -10.71 -2.17 0.28
N ILE A 109 -11.47 -2.81 -0.61
CA ILE A 109 -12.18 -4.06 -0.33
C ILE A 109 -11.56 -5.19 -1.15
N ILE A 110 -11.14 -6.26 -0.47
CA ILE A 110 -10.53 -7.45 -1.07
C ILE A 110 -11.34 -8.67 -0.64
N GLU A 111 -11.96 -9.34 -1.61
CA GLU A 111 -12.72 -10.58 -1.37
C GLU A 111 -13.76 -10.41 -0.24
N GLY A 112 -14.41 -9.24 -0.19
CA GLY A 112 -15.44 -8.89 0.81
C GLY A 112 -14.91 -8.36 2.14
N ASN A 113 -13.60 -8.26 2.34
CA ASN A 113 -12.98 -7.74 3.56
C ASN A 113 -12.31 -6.39 3.29
N GLU A 114 -12.49 -5.44 4.21
CA GLU A 114 -11.77 -4.16 4.16
C GLU A 114 -10.30 -4.39 4.51
N LEU A 115 -9.36 -3.79 3.74
CA LEU A 115 -7.95 -3.73 4.13
C LEU A 115 -7.77 -2.56 5.09
N ILE A 116 -7.48 -2.86 6.36
CA ILE A 116 -7.26 -1.85 7.40
C ILE A 116 -5.77 -1.62 7.60
N GLU A 117 -5.37 -0.36 7.74
CA GLU A 117 -4.04 0.03 8.23
C GLU A 117 -4.15 0.32 9.72
N PRO A 118 -3.62 -0.54 10.60
CA PRO A 118 -3.53 -0.23 12.02
C PRO A 118 -2.73 1.05 12.25
N LYS A 119 -3.07 1.81 13.28
CA LYS A 119 -2.29 2.99 13.68
C LYS A 119 -1.01 2.60 14.39
N ASP A 120 -1.08 1.56 15.21
CA ASP A 120 0.00 1.05 16.02
C ASP A 120 -0.25 -0.43 16.37
N THR A 121 0.68 -1.00 17.13
CA THR A 121 0.66 -2.38 17.58
C THR A 121 -0.58 -2.72 18.43
N ARG A 122 -1.06 -1.79 19.26
CA ARG A 122 -2.23 -2.01 20.13
C ARG A 122 -3.50 -2.07 19.29
N ASP A 123 -3.67 -1.12 18.38
CA ASP A 123 -4.79 -1.07 17.43
C ASP A 123 -4.84 -2.36 16.58
N PHE A 124 -3.67 -2.84 16.13
CA PHE A 124 -3.57 -4.12 15.42
C PHE A 124 -4.12 -5.30 16.26
N VAL A 125 -3.70 -5.43 17.53
CA VAL A 125 -4.16 -6.51 18.42
C VAL A 125 -5.66 -6.40 18.71
N GLU A 126 -6.18 -5.19 18.92
CA GLU A 126 -7.61 -4.96 19.14
C GLU A 126 -8.45 -5.37 17.93
N LEU A 127 -8.03 -4.96 16.72
CA LEU A 127 -8.69 -5.33 15.47
C LEU A 127 -8.64 -6.85 15.23
N LEU A 128 -7.50 -7.48 15.49
CA LEU A 128 -7.36 -8.93 15.38
C LEU A 128 -8.32 -9.67 16.32
N ASN A 129 -8.42 -9.22 17.58
CA ASN A 129 -9.34 -9.79 18.57
C ASN A 129 -10.81 -9.55 18.22
N SER A 130 -11.12 -8.48 17.47
CA SER A 130 -12.47 -8.21 16.96
C SER A 130 -12.87 -9.08 15.76
N GLY A 131 -11.96 -9.92 15.27
CA GLY A 131 -12.19 -10.83 14.15
C GLY A 131 -11.79 -10.28 12.78
N HIS A 132 -11.09 -9.14 12.74
CA HIS A 132 -10.53 -8.62 11.49
C HIS A 132 -9.30 -9.41 11.06
N LEU A 133 -9.16 -9.70 9.76
CA LEU A 133 -8.15 -10.65 9.25
C LEU A 133 -7.30 -10.13 8.09
N LEU A 134 -7.52 -8.89 7.61
CA LEU A 134 -6.83 -8.33 6.45
C LEU A 134 -6.18 -6.98 6.75
N PHE A 135 -4.85 -6.98 6.86
CA PHE A 135 -4.11 -5.80 7.31
C PHE A 135 -3.07 -5.33 6.30
N GLY A 136 -2.93 -4.01 6.19
CA GLY A 136 -1.70 -3.38 5.71
C GLY A 136 -0.66 -3.27 6.82
N THR A 137 0.58 -3.00 6.46
CA THR A 137 1.72 -2.99 7.39
C THR A 137 2.37 -1.63 7.54
N GLU A 138 1.68 -0.52 7.24
CA GLU A 138 2.29 0.81 7.27
C GLU A 138 2.73 1.24 8.68
N PHE A 139 2.06 0.77 9.73
CA PHE A 139 2.48 1.01 11.11
C PHE A 139 3.88 0.45 11.39
N ILE A 140 4.25 -0.68 10.77
CA ILE A 140 5.60 -1.27 10.92
C ILE A 140 6.64 -0.32 10.32
N ASN A 141 6.35 0.29 9.15
CA ASN A 141 7.25 1.29 8.57
C ASN A 141 7.43 2.48 9.51
N THR A 142 6.35 2.93 10.14
CA THR A 142 6.39 4.03 11.12
C THR A 142 7.22 3.69 12.35
N LEU A 143 7.11 2.46 12.88
CA LEU A 143 7.93 2.00 14.00
C LEU A 143 9.43 2.02 13.66
N VAL A 144 9.77 1.50 12.47
CA VAL A 144 11.16 1.46 12.00
C VAL A 144 11.74 2.87 11.82
N GLU A 145 10.98 3.81 11.24
CA GLU A 145 11.41 5.20 11.09
C GLU A 145 11.67 5.90 12.43
N GLN A 146 10.94 5.48 13.47
CA GLN A 146 11.11 5.99 14.83
C GLN A 146 12.26 5.30 15.58
N GLY A 147 12.99 4.39 14.92
CA GLY A 147 14.09 3.63 15.52
C GLY A 147 13.63 2.55 16.51
N MET A 148 12.34 2.20 16.50
CA MET A 148 11.77 1.20 17.40
C MET A 148 11.85 -0.20 16.81
N MET A 149 11.95 -1.20 17.69
CA MET A 149 11.95 -2.62 17.32
C MET A 149 10.72 -3.32 17.89
N LEU A 150 10.13 -4.20 17.08
CA LEU A 150 9.10 -5.13 17.57
C LEU A 150 9.78 -6.31 18.26
N ALA A 151 9.47 -6.50 19.54
CA ALA A 151 9.89 -7.65 20.32
C ALA A 151 8.72 -8.62 20.50
N LEU A 152 9.01 -9.91 20.29
CA LEU A 152 8.09 -11.00 20.55
C LEU A 152 8.56 -11.74 21.81
N GLU A 153 7.89 -11.49 22.94
CA GLU A 153 8.10 -12.24 24.18
C GLU A 153 6.96 -13.26 24.36
N GLY A 154 7.16 -14.47 23.83
CA GLY A 154 6.13 -15.51 23.81
C GLY A 154 4.94 -15.12 22.92
N CYS A 155 3.75 -14.96 23.52
CA CYS A 155 2.53 -14.49 22.82
C CYS A 155 2.27 -12.99 22.99
N ARG A 156 3.20 -12.23 23.60
CA ARG A 156 3.10 -10.79 23.75
C ARG A 156 3.89 -10.06 22.68
N LEU A 157 3.31 -8.98 22.17
CA LEU A 157 3.90 -8.11 21.17
C LEU A 157 4.18 -6.78 21.85
N ASP A 158 5.46 -6.47 22.04
CA ASP A 158 5.95 -5.25 22.68
C ASP A 158 6.76 -4.41 21.68
N VAL A 159 6.84 -3.10 21.95
CA VAL A 159 7.61 -2.14 21.15
C VAL A 159 8.76 -1.61 22.04
N LEU A 160 10.00 -1.79 21.57
CA LEU A 160 11.24 -1.38 22.25
C LEU A 160 11.85 -0.14 21.60
#